data_AF-A0AAW1QN36-F1
#
_entry.id   AF-A0AAW1QN36-F1
#
_cell.length_a   1.000
_cell.length_b   1.000
_cell.length_c   1.000
_cell.angle_alpha   90.00
_cell.angle_beta   90.00
_cell.angle_gamma   90.00
#
_symmetry.space_group_name_H-M   'P 1'
#
loop_
_entity.id
_entity.type
_entity.pdbx_description
1 polymer ?
#
loop_
_entity_poly.entity_id
_entity_poly.type
_entity_poly.pdbx_seq_one_letter_code
_entity_poly.pdbx_strand_id
1 'polypeptide(L)'
;MLPATRSPCSFSRTGLDAPVFARPPVPTATEPRSSVSPSSSDRESVKNLRPGHRSQLLQACSGPVLRPLQRAAVHCSAQKRDPPDAPKEDTQRRGGREWLQTLLSRFGPLTDKAPNRLILDFEKPLVELDNRIKEVRRVAEENGVNVSEQIKELENRAMQLRRDTYTRLSPVQRLHVARHPNRPTFLDIALNISDKFVELHGDRGGLDDPAMVCGLASVDGISFMFIGHQKGRNTKENIHRNFGMPQPNGYRKALRFMRHADHFGFPIVTFVDTPGAFAGKAAEEQGQGEAIAVNLREMFGFRVPIISLVIGEGGSGGALAIGCANRSLIMEHSVYYVASPEACAAILWKSRDKANTATEALKITSNDLLKFGVMDEIVPEPLGGAHSDPMSSFTYIKHALLANYNRYASMSEKDIKADRYGKFRKLGQFEEHVVVGGAWRETREERAKAVGAHTTAGTWAADEDEAKIVEMIADRDESWTSSLSGKEQWLRAPASDHGMLRSGMLQLAEKLRAERQGKSSQKGRSPGVDGQASPESSSSSSPLEGIVGVKQQLEELESQASNNGAMPEHTRR
;
A
#
# COMPACT_ATOMS: atom_id res chain seq x y z
N MET A 1 50.25 -31.00 -23.70
CA MET A 1 51.48 -30.20 -23.56
C MET A 1 51.11 -28.89 -22.86
N LEU A 2 51.85 -28.61 -21.79
CA LEU A 2 51.81 -27.44 -20.89
C LEU A 2 52.04 -26.08 -21.65
N PRO A 3 52.00 -24.89 -21.00
CA PRO A 3 50.87 -24.19 -20.36
C PRO A 3 51.05 -22.63 -20.45
N ALA A 4 50.58 -21.90 -19.41
CA ALA A 4 51.08 -20.61 -18.88
C ALA A 4 50.21 -19.36 -19.20
N THR A 5 49.35 -18.90 -18.28
CA THR A 5 49.59 -18.07 -17.06
C THR A 5 50.02 -16.62 -17.33
N ARG A 6 49.21 -15.66 -16.86
CA ARG A 6 49.60 -14.56 -15.93
C ARG A 6 48.48 -13.54 -15.73
N SER A 7 47.95 -13.49 -14.51
CA SER A 7 47.58 -12.25 -13.80
C SER A 7 48.85 -11.72 -13.09
N PRO A 8 48.81 -10.69 -12.22
CA PRO A 8 48.16 -9.37 -12.23
C PRO A 8 49.20 -8.24 -12.00
N CYS A 9 48.83 -6.96 -12.14
CA CYS A 9 49.59 -5.86 -11.50
C CYS A 9 48.70 -4.66 -11.17
N SER A 10 48.67 -4.37 -9.87
CA SER A 10 48.38 -3.10 -9.20
C SER A 10 49.30 -1.96 -9.66
N PHE A 11 48.87 -0.69 -9.61
CA PHE A 11 49.58 0.41 -8.92
C PHE A 11 48.75 1.71 -8.84
N SER A 12 48.65 2.21 -7.61
CA SER A 12 48.55 3.59 -7.07
C SER A 12 47.91 4.79 -7.80
N ARG A 13 47.06 5.48 -7.01
CA ARG A 13 46.88 6.93 -6.81
C ARG A 13 47.90 7.88 -7.49
N THR A 14 47.36 8.85 -8.23
CA THR A 14 47.57 10.33 -8.14
C THR A 14 46.36 10.94 -8.88
N GLY A 15 45.52 11.79 -8.28
CA GLY A 15 45.78 13.20 -7.98
C GLY A 15 45.40 14.04 -9.21
N LEU A 16 44.25 14.75 -9.18
CA LEU A 16 43.97 16.06 -9.81
C LEU A 16 42.46 16.40 -9.75
N ASP A 17 42.17 17.41 -8.93
CA ASP A 17 41.31 18.57 -9.16
C ASP A 17 39.80 18.43 -9.36
N ALA A 18 39.09 18.67 -8.25
CA ALA A 18 37.71 19.10 -8.20
C ALA A 18 37.61 20.64 -8.43
N PRO A 19 36.67 21.14 -9.25
CA PRO A 19 36.44 22.58 -9.37
C PRO A 19 35.65 23.13 -8.17
N VAL A 20 36.28 24.08 -7.49
CA VAL A 20 35.76 24.94 -6.44
C VAL A 20 34.67 25.85 -7.00
N PHE A 21 33.42 25.71 -6.54
CA PHE A 21 32.38 26.73 -6.76
C PHE A 21 32.37 27.70 -5.59
N ALA A 22 32.71 28.95 -5.90
CA ALA A 22 32.75 30.08 -5.00
C ALA A 22 31.36 30.43 -4.44
N ARG A 23 31.29 30.65 -3.12
CA ARG A 23 30.12 31.20 -2.42
C ARG A 23 30.01 32.71 -2.69
N PRO A 24 28.83 33.26 -3.01
CA PRO A 24 28.63 34.70 -2.97
C PRO A 24 28.46 35.19 -1.51
N PRO A 25 28.80 36.46 -1.22
CA PRO A 25 28.92 36.95 0.15
C PRO A 25 27.56 37.31 0.79
N VAL A 26 27.50 37.15 2.10
CA VAL A 26 26.43 37.58 3.01
C VAL A 26 26.51 39.11 3.20
N PRO A 27 25.39 39.86 3.12
CA PRO A 27 25.31 41.19 3.71
C PRO A 27 24.61 41.14 5.08
N THR A 28 25.29 41.73 6.06
CA THR A 28 24.85 41.97 7.43
C THR A 28 23.77 43.06 7.51
N ALA A 29 22.95 42.95 8.55
CA ALA A 29 21.84 43.84 8.87
C ALA A 29 22.27 45.29 9.20
N THR A 30 21.53 46.25 8.67
CA THR A 30 21.34 47.59 9.27
C THR A 30 19.92 48.09 8.97
N GLU A 31 19.36 48.78 9.96
CA GLU A 31 17.95 49.10 10.24
C GLU A 31 17.36 50.30 9.43
N PRO A 32 16.09 50.73 9.65
CA PRO A 32 15.10 50.98 8.59
C PRO A 32 14.86 52.47 8.27
N ARG A 33 14.24 52.77 7.10
CA ARG A 33 13.25 53.87 6.94
C ARG A 33 12.59 53.96 5.53
N SER A 34 11.36 54.46 5.59
CA SER A 34 10.52 55.15 4.60
C SER A 34 9.82 54.39 3.46
N SER A 35 8.50 54.36 3.60
CA SER A 35 7.41 54.06 2.68
C SER A 35 7.30 55.06 1.51
N VAL A 36 7.03 54.56 0.30
CA VAL A 36 6.51 55.33 -0.85
C VAL A 36 5.38 54.55 -1.52
N SER A 37 4.28 55.26 -1.77
CA SER A 37 2.98 54.85 -2.33
C SER A 37 2.96 54.66 -3.85
N PRO A 38 2.01 53.90 -4.42
CA PRO A 38 1.88 53.70 -5.87
C PRO A 38 1.10 54.82 -6.58
N SER A 39 1.47 55.03 -7.84
CA SER A 39 1.03 56.06 -8.78
C SER A 39 -0.34 55.79 -9.43
N SER A 40 -0.93 56.88 -9.88
CA SER A 40 -2.24 57.08 -10.52
C SER A 40 -2.21 56.91 -12.05
N SER A 41 -3.13 56.10 -12.59
CA SER A 41 -3.65 56.09 -13.97
C SER A 41 -4.82 55.08 -13.97
N ASP A 42 -6.06 55.32 -14.37
CA ASP A 42 -6.68 56.41 -15.09
C ASP A 42 -8.12 56.56 -14.60
N ARG A 43 -8.51 57.81 -14.35
CA ARG A 43 -9.88 58.26 -14.20
C ARG A 43 -10.36 58.69 -15.58
N GLU A 44 -11.23 57.93 -16.20
CA GLU A 44 -12.16 58.45 -17.20
C GLU A 44 -13.52 57.76 -17.05
N SER A 45 -14.57 58.47 -17.46
CA SER A 45 -15.98 58.06 -17.52
C SER A 45 -16.85 58.17 -16.25
N VAL A 46 -16.99 59.39 -15.70
CA VAL A 46 -18.30 59.82 -15.13
C VAL A 46 -18.54 61.30 -15.44
N LYS A 47 -19.13 61.59 -16.60
CA LYS A 47 -19.85 62.84 -16.88
C LYS A 47 -21.28 62.46 -17.22
N ASN A 48 -22.23 63.20 -16.66
CA ASN A 48 -23.70 63.13 -16.80
C ASN A 48 -24.42 62.41 -15.65
N LEU A 49 -24.92 63.17 -14.67
CA LEU A 49 -26.29 63.15 -14.16
C LEU A 49 -26.53 64.32 -13.17
N ARG A 50 -27.80 64.72 -13.04
CA ARG A 50 -28.31 66.07 -12.72
C ARG A 50 -28.25 66.47 -11.23
N PRO A 51 -28.30 67.78 -10.90
CA PRO A 51 -28.09 68.31 -9.55
C PRO A 51 -29.42 68.47 -8.78
N GLY A 52 -29.54 67.79 -7.63
CA GLY A 52 -30.71 67.89 -6.78
C GLY A 52 -30.58 67.00 -5.55
N HIS A 53 -29.77 67.45 -4.59
CA HIS A 53 -29.70 67.11 -3.15
C HIS A 53 -28.28 67.34 -2.65
N ARG A 54 -27.83 68.59 -2.80
CA ARG A 54 -26.56 69.10 -2.31
C ARG A 54 -26.77 69.63 -0.89
N SER A 55 -27.17 68.77 0.05
CA SER A 55 -27.14 69.04 1.50
C SER A 55 -27.45 67.79 2.33
N GLN A 56 -26.80 66.65 2.06
CA GLN A 56 -26.80 65.48 2.96
C GLN A 56 -25.73 64.47 2.52
N LEU A 57 -24.48 64.93 2.35
CA LEU A 57 -23.33 64.05 2.05
C LEU A 57 -21.99 64.75 2.37
N LEU A 58 -21.96 65.45 3.51
CA LEU A 58 -20.73 65.97 4.13
C LEU A 58 -20.71 65.71 5.65
N GLN A 59 -21.39 64.66 6.10
CA GLN A 59 -21.41 64.24 7.51
C GLN A 59 -21.51 62.72 7.66
N ALA A 60 -20.78 61.98 6.82
CA ALA A 60 -20.68 60.53 6.89
C ALA A 60 -19.36 60.04 6.29
N CYS A 61 -18.23 60.58 6.76
CA CYS A 61 -16.89 60.05 6.52
C CYS A 61 -16.02 60.33 7.75
N SER A 62 -16.46 59.80 8.89
CA SER A 62 -15.70 59.74 10.13
C SER A 62 -16.07 58.44 10.83
N GLY A 63 -15.60 57.33 10.24
CA GLY A 63 -15.64 56.02 10.88
C GLY A 63 -14.79 56.04 12.15
N PRO A 64 -15.17 55.29 13.20
CA PRO A 64 -14.51 55.36 14.49
C PRO A 64 -13.09 54.81 14.40
N VAL A 65 -12.16 55.61 14.93
CA VAL A 65 -10.79 55.21 15.26
C VAL A 65 -10.85 53.90 16.06
N LEU A 66 -10.30 52.83 15.50
CA LEU A 66 -10.08 51.57 16.21
C LEU A 66 -9.14 51.85 17.38
N ARG A 67 -9.71 51.96 18.59
CA ARG A 67 -8.94 51.90 19.83
C ARG A 67 -8.27 50.52 19.89
N PRO A 68 -7.00 50.42 20.32
CA PRO A 68 -6.43 49.13 20.65
C PRO A 68 -7.27 48.55 21.79
N LEU A 69 -7.96 47.44 21.53
CA LEU A 69 -8.62 46.66 22.58
C LEU A 69 -7.52 46.17 23.53
N GLN A 70 -7.35 46.89 24.65
CA GLN A 70 -6.73 46.32 25.84
C GLN A 70 -7.51 45.05 26.16
N ARG A 71 -6.82 43.90 26.11
CA ARG A 71 -7.37 42.63 26.61
C ARG A 71 -7.73 42.82 28.07
N ALA A 72 -9.01 42.98 28.37
CA ALA A 72 -9.51 42.79 29.72
C ALA A 72 -9.21 41.33 30.09
N ALA A 73 -8.34 41.15 31.09
CA ALA A 73 -8.09 39.84 31.67
C ALA A 73 -9.38 39.37 32.35
N VAL A 74 -10.10 38.46 31.70
CA VAL A 74 -11.19 37.72 32.35
C VAL A 74 -10.53 36.74 33.32
N HIS A 75 -10.56 37.05 34.62
CA HIS A 75 -10.20 36.09 35.65
C HIS A 75 -11.28 35.01 35.73
N CYS A 76 -11.03 33.89 35.06
CA CYS A 76 -11.81 32.67 35.22
C CYS A 76 -11.34 31.96 36.50
N SER A 77 -12.14 31.99 37.55
CA SER A 77 -11.91 31.26 38.80
C SER A 77 -12.41 29.81 38.73
N ALA A 78 -12.24 29.14 37.58
CA ALA A 78 -12.54 27.74 37.44
C ALA A 78 -11.30 26.93 37.85
N GLN A 79 -11.43 26.10 38.88
CA GLN A 79 -10.41 25.10 39.19
C GLN A 79 -10.19 24.22 37.96
N LYS A 80 -8.96 24.14 37.47
CA LYS A 80 -8.56 23.19 36.43
C LYS A 80 -8.89 21.79 36.94
N ARG A 81 -9.91 21.16 36.36
CA ARG A 81 -10.11 19.72 36.46
C ARG A 81 -9.47 19.13 35.22
N ASP A 82 -8.35 18.45 35.42
CA ASP A 82 -7.73 17.69 34.36
C ASP A 82 -8.67 16.54 33.94
N PRO A 83 -8.63 16.11 32.66
CA PRO A 83 -9.34 14.92 32.22
C PRO A 83 -8.92 13.69 33.06
N PRO A 84 -9.79 12.68 33.22
CA PRO A 84 -9.58 11.57 34.16
C PRO A 84 -8.29 10.75 33.91
N ASP A 85 -7.69 10.90 32.72
CA ASP A 85 -6.48 10.19 32.28
C ASP A 85 -5.21 11.07 32.23
N ALA A 86 -5.24 12.31 32.76
CA ALA A 86 -4.04 13.14 32.83
C ALA A 86 -3.08 12.63 33.92
N PRO A 87 -1.79 12.39 33.62
CA PRO A 87 -0.81 12.06 34.64
C PRO A 87 -0.64 13.25 35.59
N LYS A 88 -0.77 12.99 36.90
CA LYS A 88 -0.59 14.02 37.94
C LYS A 88 0.85 14.54 37.89
N GLU A 89 1.01 15.87 37.89
CA GLU A 89 2.32 16.52 37.91
C GLU A 89 3.09 16.13 39.18
N ASP A 90 4.05 15.22 39.04
CA ASP A 90 5.02 14.92 40.07
C ASP A 90 6.14 15.97 39.97
N THR A 91 6.34 16.74 41.04
CA THR A 91 7.30 17.84 41.12
C THR A 91 8.74 17.34 41.21
N GLN A 92 9.26 16.72 40.16
CA GLN A 92 10.69 16.55 39.94
C GLN A 92 10.97 16.60 38.43
N ARG A 93 11.56 17.72 37.97
CA ARG A 93 12.15 17.85 36.63
C ARG A 93 13.21 16.76 36.44
N ARG A 94 12.84 15.66 35.79
CA ARG A 94 13.73 14.70 35.11
C ARG A 94 13.17 14.41 33.71
N GLY A 95 14.10 14.12 32.81
CA GLY A 95 14.08 14.55 31.41
C GLY A 95 12.95 14.01 30.53
N GLY A 96 12.72 14.70 29.40
CA GLY A 96 11.72 14.38 28.38
C GLY A 96 11.85 13.02 27.68
N ARG A 97 12.68 12.10 28.19
CA ARG A 97 12.74 10.69 27.83
C ARG A 97 11.80 9.82 28.69
N GLU A 98 11.49 10.22 29.93
CA GLU A 98 10.66 9.40 30.84
C GLU A 98 9.19 9.37 30.42
N TRP A 99 8.59 10.49 30.00
CA TRP A 99 7.19 10.50 29.51
C TRP A 99 7.03 9.67 28.22
N LEU A 100 8.03 9.71 27.34
CA LEU A 100 8.15 8.83 26.18
C LEU A 100 8.27 7.38 26.64
N GLN A 101 9.05 7.09 27.68
CA GLN A 101 9.12 5.76 28.30
C GLN A 101 7.81 5.31 28.96
N THR A 102 7.00 6.21 29.50
CA THR A 102 5.67 5.92 30.10
C THR A 102 4.58 5.75 29.03
N LEU A 103 4.67 6.47 27.91
CA LEU A 103 3.82 6.24 26.73
C LEU A 103 4.21 4.92 26.05
N LEU A 104 5.51 4.67 25.91
CA LEU A 104 6.09 3.43 25.41
C LEU A 104 5.95 2.28 26.40
N SER A 105 5.65 2.47 27.69
CA SER A 105 5.41 1.36 28.62
C SER A 105 4.06 0.70 28.40
N ARG A 106 3.10 1.38 27.74
CA ARG A 106 1.93 0.72 27.12
C ARG A 106 2.32 -0.16 25.92
N PHE A 107 3.50 0.08 25.34
CA PHE A 107 4.12 -0.64 24.23
C PHE A 107 5.45 -1.32 24.64
N GLY A 108 5.58 -1.67 25.94
CA GLY A 108 6.85 -1.84 26.65
C GLY A 108 7.92 -2.65 25.91
N PRO A 109 9.23 -2.34 26.12
CA PRO A 109 10.29 -3.25 25.68
C PRO A 109 10.12 -4.58 26.40
N LEU A 110 10.19 -5.68 25.63
CA LEU A 110 10.07 -7.08 26.05
C LEU A 110 10.61 -7.35 27.46
N THR A 111 9.75 -7.30 28.49
CA THR A 111 10.03 -7.96 29.77
C THR A 111 9.63 -9.43 29.71
N ASP A 112 8.64 -9.76 28.88
CA ASP A 112 8.31 -11.13 28.51
C ASP A 112 8.90 -11.43 27.14
N LYS A 113 10.12 -11.97 27.11
CA LYS A 113 10.53 -12.81 25.98
C LYS A 113 9.56 -13.99 25.96
N ALA A 114 8.45 -13.88 25.24
CA ALA A 114 7.71 -15.07 24.86
C ALA A 114 8.73 -15.99 24.15
N PRO A 115 8.99 -17.20 24.66
CA PRO A 115 10.04 -18.08 24.12
C PRO A 115 9.66 -18.66 22.75
N ASN A 116 8.47 -18.35 22.23
CA ASN A 116 8.07 -18.73 20.89
C ASN A 116 8.71 -17.81 19.86
N ARG A 117 10.00 -18.00 19.63
CA ARG A 117 10.56 -17.80 18.29
C ARG A 117 9.82 -18.80 17.42
N LEU A 118 8.75 -18.37 16.75
CA LEU A 118 8.08 -19.20 15.76
C LEU A 118 9.10 -19.47 14.66
N ILE A 119 9.60 -20.70 14.64
CA ILE A 119 10.60 -21.15 13.68
C ILE A 119 9.85 -21.52 12.41
N LEU A 120 10.17 -20.86 11.30
CA LEU A 120 9.62 -21.24 10.01
C LEU A 120 10.17 -22.62 9.60
N ASP A 121 9.38 -23.43 8.91
CA ASP A 121 9.76 -24.82 8.61
C ASP A 121 11.10 -24.93 7.88
N PHE A 122 11.39 -24.01 6.96
CA PHE A 122 12.64 -23.97 6.21
C PHE A 122 13.84 -23.48 7.04
N GLU A 123 13.60 -22.91 8.22
CA GLU A 123 14.65 -22.45 9.15
C GLU A 123 15.06 -23.51 10.17
N LYS A 124 14.32 -24.62 10.29
CA LYS A 124 14.66 -25.72 11.22
C LYS A 124 16.13 -26.16 11.13
N PRO A 125 16.71 -26.39 9.93
CA PRO A 125 18.12 -26.76 9.81
C PRO A 125 19.09 -25.68 10.32
N LEU A 126 18.71 -24.40 10.21
CA LEU A 126 19.51 -23.27 10.71
C LEU A 126 19.49 -23.24 12.24
N VAL A 127 18.32 -23.48 12.84
CA VAL A 127 18.16 -23.48 14.29
C VAL A 127 18.87 -24.68 14.93
N GLU A 128 18.79 -25.86 14.31
CA GLU A 128 19.54 -27.04 14.76
C GLU A 128 21.05 -26.77 14.77
N LEU A 129 21.56 -26.10 13.74
CA LEU A 129 22.97 -25.76 13.63
C LEU A 129 23.39 -24.68 14.65
N ASP A 130 22.56 -23.65 14.87
CA ASP A 130 22.76 -22.65 15.94
C ASP A 130 22.77 -23.30 17.33
N ASN A 131 21.87 -24.26 17.58
CA ASN A 131 21.81 -25.00 18.84
C ASN A 131 23.05 -25.88 19.04
N ARG A 132 23.54 -26.50 17.97
CA ARG A 132 24.78 -27.28 18.02
C ARG A 132 26.00 -26.41 18.31
N ILE A 133 26.07 -25.20 17.74
CA ILE A 133 27.12 -24.21 18.07
C ILE A 133 27.07 -23.82 19.55
N LYS A 134 25.87 -23.55 20.08
CA LYS A 134 25.68 -23.24 21.50
C LYS A 134 26.11 -24.38 22.42
N GLU A 135 25.76 -25.62 22.06
CA GLU A 135 26.14 -26.78 22.85
C GLU A 135 27.65 -27.02 22.82
N VAL A 136 28.30 -26.89 21.66
CA VAL A 136 29.76 -26.98 21.56
C VAL A 136 30.43 -25.89 22.40
N ARG A 137 29.91 -24.65 22.41
CA ARG A 137 30.40 -23.58 23.29
C ARG A 137 30.26 -23.94 24.77
N ARG A 138 29.08 -24.42 25.18
CA ARG A 138 28.81 -24.82 26.56
C ARG A 138 29.77 -25.91 27.03
N VAL A 139 29.94 -26.97 26.24
CA VAL A 139 30.84 -28.09 26.55
C VAL A 139 32.31 -27.65 26.57
N ALA A 140 32.71 -26.72 25.71
CA ALA A 140 34.05 -26.15 25.71
C ALA A 140 34.36 -25.36 26.99
N GLU A 141 33.42 -24.53 27.42
CA GLU A 141 33.51 -23.74 28.65
C GLU A 141 33.53 -24.65 29.89
N GLU A 142 32.67 -25.68 29.95
CA GLU A 142 32.61 -26.63 31.06
C GLU A 142 33.90 -27.48 31.20
N ASN A 143 34.53 -27.86 30.08
CA ASN A 143 35.72 -28.71 30.08
C ASN A 143 37.05 -27.95 29.98
N GLY A 144 37.02 -26.62 29.87
CA GLY A 144 38.21 -25.79 29.72
C GLY A 144 39.02 -26.06 28.44
N VAL A 145 38.38 -26.58 27.39
CA VAL A 145 39.03 -26.96 26.12
C VAL A 145 38.90 -25.82 25.11
N ASN A 146 40.01 -25.41 24.49
CA ASN A 146 39.98 -24.39 23.43
C ASN A 146 39.50 -25.00 22.10
N VAL A 147 38.22 -24.77 21.77
CA VAL A 147 37.62 -25.13 20.46
C VAL A 147 37.23 -23.90 19.64
N SER A 148 37.93 -22.78 19.86
CA SER A 148 37.59 -21.50 19.24
C SER A 148 37.62 -21.55 17.70
N GLU A 149 38.55 -22.32 17.11
CA GLU A 149 38.64 -22.48 15.65
C GLU A 149 37.46 -23.29 15.09
N GLN A 150 37.09 -24.40 15.73
CA GLN A 150 35.95 -25.22 15.30
C GLN A 150 34.63 -24.45 15.44
N ILE A 151 34.47 -23.65 16.51
CA ILE A 151 33.31 -22.76 16.68
C ILE A 151 33.25 -21.77 15.52
N LYS A 152 34.37 -21.11 15.18
CA LYS A 152 34.42 -20.14 14.09
C LYS A 152 34.11 -20.76 12.73
N GLU A 153 34.58 -21.98 12.48
CA GLU A 153 34.25 -22.73 11.27
C GLU A 153 32.76 -23.06 11.20
N LEU A 154 32.17 -23.52 12.30
CA LEU A 154 30.73 -23.80 12.39
C LEU A 154 29.89 -22.52 12.22
N GLU A 155 30.31 -21.39 12.80
CA GLU A 155 29.64 -20.10 12.62
C GLU A 155 29.69 -19.61 11.17
N ASN A 156 30.84 -19.75 10.51
CA ASN A 156 30.96 -19.42 9.08
C ASN A 156 30.05 -20.31 8.24
N ARG A 157 29.98 -21.61 8.54
CA ARG A 157 29.08 -22.54 7.86
C ARG A 157 27.60 -22.20 8.13
N ALA A 158 27.26 -21.79 9.34
CA ALA A 158 25.92 -21.32 9.70
C ALA A 158 25.52 -20.09 8.89
N MET A 159 26.42 -19.11 8.82
CA MET A 159 26.21 -17.86 8.10
C MET A 159 26.04 -18.13 6.59
N GLN A 160 26.89 -19.00 6.02
CA GLN A 160 26.78 -19.37 4.62
C GLN A 160 25.46 -20.09 4.34
N LEU A 161 25.09 -21.07 5.16
CA LEU A 161 23.82 -21.79 5.01
C LEU A 161 22.62 -20.85 5.14
N ARG A 162 22.65 -19.92 6.09
CA ARG A 162 21.59 -18.91 6.25
C ARG A 162 21.47 -18.04 5.00
N ARG A 163 22.60 -17.57 4.46
CA ARG A 163 22.63 -16.79 3.21
C ARG A 163 22.06 -17.58 2.04
N ASP A 164 22.49 -18.81 1.88
CA ASP A 164 22.04 -19.74 0.85
C ASP A 164 20.53 -19.99 0.91
N THR A 165 19.99 -20.23 2.11
CA THR A 165 18.55 -20.44 2.34
C THR A 165 17.75 -19.18 2.01
N TYR A 166 18.15 -18.03 2.54
CA TYR A 166 17.41 -16.76 2.36
C TYR A 166 17.50 -16.20 0.92
N THR A 167 18.59 -16.47 0.20
CA THR A 167 18.73 -16.08 -1.21
C THR A 167 17.82 -16.90 -2.13
N ARG A 168 17.53 -18.16 -1.76
CA ARG A 168 16.76 -19.12 -2.58
C ARG A 168 15.32 -19.34 -2.09
N LEU A 169 14.77 -18.40 -1.32
CA LEU A 169 13.39 -18.53 -0.81
C LEU A 169 12.38 -18.62 -1.96
N SER A 170 11.52 -19.63 -1.89
CA SER A 170 10.36 -19.75 -2.77
C SER A 170 9.32 -18.65 -2.47
N PRO A 171 8.39 -18.35 -3.40
CA PRO A 171 7.31 -17.39 -3.16
C PRO A 171 6.48 -17.71 -1.90
N VAL A 172 6.21 -18.99 -1.65
CA VAL A 172 5.49 -19.45 -0.45
C VAL A 172 6.29 -19.20 0.82
N GLN A 173 7.60 -19.48 0.79
CA GLN A 173 8.47 -19.22 1.94
C GLN A 173 8.58 -17.71 2.22
N ARG A 174 8.68 -16.87 1.17
CA ARG A 174 8.63 -15.40 1.31
C ARG A 174 7.30 -14.93 1.92
N LEU A 175 6.18 -15.49 1.49
CA LEU A 175 4.87 -15.20 2.11
C LEU A 175 4.86 -15.52 3.61
N HIS A 176 5.47 -16.62 4.04
CA HIS A 176 5.60 -16.94 5.47
C HIS A 176 6.50 -15.94 6.22
N VAL A 177 7.58 -15.45 5.58
CA VAL A 177 8.44 -14.40 6.16
C VAL A 177 7.68 -13.06 6.26
N ALA A 178 6.86 -12.71 5.27
CA ALA A 178 6.00 -11.53 5.30
C ALA A 178 4.97 -11.58 6.44
N ARG A 179 4.46 -12.78 6.72
CA ARG A 179 3.48 -13.07 7.79
C ARG A 179 4.12 -13.37 9.15
N HIS A 180 5.44 -13.23 9.27
CA HIS A 180 6.15 -13.61 10.49
C HIS A 180 5.65 -12.76 11.70
N PRO A 181 5.27 -13.36 12.84
CA PRO A 181 4.67 -12.60 13.95
C PRO A 181 5.57 -11.55 14.59
N ASN A 182 6.90 -11.77 14.55
CA ASN A 182 7.88 -10.79 15.03
C ASN A 182 8.36 -9.83 13.94
N ARG A 183 7.71 -9.80 12.76
CA ARG A 183 8.04 -8.80 11.73
C ARG A 183 7.74 -7.41 12.27
N PRO A 184 8.65 -6.43 12.12
CA PRO A 184 8.43 -5.09 12.65
C PRO A 184 7.14 -4.46 12.12
N THR A 185 6.32 -3.95 13.03
CA THR A 185 5.05 -3.29 12.72
C THR A 185 5.25 -1.81 12.35
N PHE A 186 4.21 -1.14 11.88
CA PHE A 186 4.28 0.29 11.52
C PHE A 186 4.79 1.16 12.67
N LEU A 187 4.24 1.03 13.88
CA LEU A 187 4.70 1.79 15.05
C LEU A 187 6.16 1.51 15.41
N ASP A 188 6.63 0.28 15.21
CA ASP A 188 8.05 -0.07 15.44
C ASP A 188 8.95 0.72 14.51
N ILE A 189 8.56 0.83 13.24
CA ILE A 189 9.30 1.58 12.24
C ILE A 189 9.20 3.08 12.55
N ALA A 190 7.98 3.61 12.69
CA ALA A 190 7.73 5.04 12.88
C ALA A 190 8.50 5.61 14.09
N LEU A 191 8.50 4.91 15.22
CA LEU A 191 9.17 5.35 16.44
C LEU A 191 10.70 5.25 16.38
N ASN A 192 11.26 4.37 15.53
CA ASN A 192 12.70 4.17 15.42
C ASN A 192 13.35 4.95 14.27
N ILE A 193 12.61 5.27 13.20
CA ILE A 193 13.14 6.07 12.08
C ILE A 193 12.98 7.58 12.30
N SER A 194 12.06 8.00 13.17
CA SER A 194 11.75 9.41 13.44
C SER A 194 12.37 9.89 14.75
N ASP A 195 12.74 11.17 14.77
CA ASP A 195 13.22 11.87 15.96
C ASP A 195 12.07 12.18 16.93
N LYS A 196 10.90 12.46 16.36
CA LYS A 196 9.66 12.77 17.08
C LYS A 196 8.49 12.19 16.29
N PHE A 197 7.58 11.51 16.97
CA PHE A 197 6.33 11.02 16.42
C PHE A 197 5.17 11.44 17.31
N VAL A 198 4.13 12.02 16.72
CA VAL A 198 2.89 12.39 17.41
C VAL A 198 1.74 11.67 16.71
N GLU A 199 1.18 10.67 17.37
CA GLU A 199 0.01 9.93 16.88
C GLU A 199 -1.23 10.83 16.88
N LEU A 200 -2.04 10.71 15.84
CA LEU A 200 -3.25 11.48 15.62
C LEU A 200 -4.44 10.54 15.39
N HIS A 201 -5.54 10.83 16.10
CA HIS A 201 -6.67 9.92 16.22
C HIS A 201 -7.96 10.46 15.59
N GLY A 202 -8.83 9.55 15.17
CA GLY A 202 -10.21 9.78 14.80
C GLY A 202 -10.44 10.19 13.34
N ASP A 203 -11.59 9.82 12.79
CA ASP A 203 -12.04 10.21 11.44
C ASP A 203 -12.93 11.48 11.42
N ARG A 204 -13.34 11.98 12.61
CA ARG A 204 -14.37 13.01 12.82
C ARG A 204 -15.80 12.58 12.47
N GLY A 205 -16.02 11.32 12.10
CA GLY A 205 -17.31 10.65 12.02
C GLY A 205 -17.76 9.99 13.33
N GLY A 206 -16.90 9.98 14.35
CA GLY A 206 -17.20 9.54 15.71
C GLY A 206 -16.42 8.29 16.15
N LEU A 207 -15.55 7.74 15.29
CA LEU A 207 -14.78 6.54 15.58
C LEU A 207 -13.28 6.76 15.33
N ASP A 208 -12.47 5.95 16.01
CA ASP A 208 -11.03 5.85 15.75
C ASP A 208 -10.68 4.38 15.51
N ASP A 209 -10.27 4.06 14.28
CA ASP A 209 -9.92 2.68 13.91
C ASP A 209 -8.50 2.34 14.42
N PRO A 210 -8.33 1.38 15.32
CA PRO A 210 -7.02 0.98 15.82
C PRO A 210 -6.16 0.29 14.74
N ALA A 211 -6.73 -0.29 13.68
CA ALA A 211 -5.98 -0.97 12.61
C ALA A 211 -5.24 0.00 11.67
N MET A 212 -5.63 1.28 11.65
CA MET A 212 -4.98 2.33 10.87
C MET A 212 -4.39 3.35 11.82
N VAL A 213 -3.08 3.61 11.81
CA VAL A 213 -2.46 4.62 12.65
C VAL A 213 -1.95 5.77 11.79
N CYS A 214 -2.12 7.00 12.25
CA CYS A 214 -1.69 8.20 11.55
C CYS A 214 -0.91 9.10 12.52
N GLY A 215 0.08 9.85 12.05
CA GLY A 215 0.81 10.76 12.91
C GLY A 215 1.80 11.65 12.17
N LEU A 216 2.19 12.75 12.82
CA LEU A 216 3.27 13.62 12.35
C LEU A 216 4.60 13.09 12.84
N ALA A 217 5.55 12.95 11.93
CA ALA A 217 6.89 12.46 12.21
C ALA A 217 7.94 13.50 11.77
N SER A 218 8.99 13.68 12.56
CA SER A 218 10.19 14.43 12.16
C SER A 218 11.30 13.44 11.84
N VAL A 219 11.87 13.48 10.64
CA VAL A 219 13.00 12.65 10.23
C VAL A 219 14.09 13.55 9.65
N ASP A 220 15.24 13.65 10.32
CA ASP A 220 16.38 14.47 9.88
C ASP A 220 15.99 15.93 9.60
N GLY A 221 15.09 16.47 10.43
CA GLY A 221 14.58 17.84 10.34
C GLY A 221 13.43 18.05 9.35
N ILE A 222 13.03 17.04 8.58
CA ILE A 222 11.89 17.11 7.65
C ILE A 222 10.65 16.54 8.33
N SER A 223 9.52 17.26 8.23
CA SER A 223 8.24 16.84 8.79
C SER A 223 7.42 16.05 7.78
N PHE A 224 7.03 14.83 8.13
CA PHE A 224 6.24 13.91 7.31
C PHE A 224 4.90 13.60 7.98
N MET A 225 3.88 13.33 7.16
CA MET A 225 2.66 12.66 7.61
C MET A 225 2.82 11.16 7.40
N PHE A 226 2.93 10.40 8.49
CA PHE A 226 3.00 8.94 8.46
C PHE A 226 1.61 8.34 8.66
N ILE A 227 1.26 7.38 7.81
CA ILE A 227 0.00 6.65 7.85
C ILE A 227 0.30 5.18 7.63
N GLY A 228 -0.22 4.28 8.45
CA GLY A 228 0.13 2.87 8.28
C GLY A 228 -0.88 1.92 8.87
N HIS A 229 -0.87 0.70 8.34
CA HIS A 229 -1.57 -0.42 8.94
C HIS A 229 -0.82 -0.85 10.20
N GLN A 230 -1.52 -0.99 11.31
CA GLN A 230 -0.94 -1.45 12.56
C GLN A 230 -1.45 -2.85 12.89
N LYS A 231 -0.58 -3.85 12.79
CA LYS A 231 -0.81 -5.18 13.36
C LYS A 231 -0.46 -5.21 14.85
N GLY A 232 -0.89 -6.24 15.56
CA GLY A 232 -0.51 -6.46 16.96
C GLY A 232 0.68 -7.41 17.10
N ARG A 233 1.48 -7.26 18.16
CA ARG A 233 2.62 -8.16 18.44
C ARG A 233 2.21 -9.45 19.15
N ASN A 234 1.07 -9.42 19.83
CA ASN A 234 0.51 -10.55 20.56
C ASN A 234 -0.98 -10.74 20.24
N THR A 235 -1.58 -11.82 20.71
CA THR A 235 -2.99 -12.15 20.41
C THR A 235 -3.95 -11.05 20.87
N LYS A 236 -3.73 -10.45 22.05
CA LYS A 236 -4.60 -9.39 22.59
C LYS A 236 -4.54 -8.14 21.72
N GLU A 237 -3.34 -7.71 21.36
CA GLU A 237 -3.13 -6.58 20.46
C GLU A 237 -3.67 -6.86 19.06
N ASN A 238 -3.48 -8.07 18.53
CA ASN A 238 -4.00 -8.44 17.22
C ASN A 238 -5.51 -8.37 17.17
N ILE A 239 -6.21 -8.84 18.20
CA ILE A 239 -7.66 -8.69 18.31
C ILE A 239 -8.05 -7.20 18.38
N HIS A 240 -7.38 -6.41 19.23
CA HIS A 240 -7.66 -4.98 19.37
C HIS A 240 -7.44 -4.21 18.07
N ARG A 241 -6.36 -4.50 17.35
CA ARG A 241 -5.96 -3.87 16.07
C ARG A 241 -6.61 -4.54 14.87
N ASN A 242 -7.59 -5.43 15.07
CA ASN A 242 -8.26 -6.19 14.02
C ASN A 242 -7.29 -6.86 13.02
N PHE A 243 -6.16 -7.36 13.50
CA PHE A 243 -5.08 -7.97 12.71
C PHE A 243 -4.54 -7.05 11.59
N GLY A 244 -4.63 -5.73 11.78
CA GLY A 244 -4.26 -4.74 10.77
C GLY A 244 -5.24 -4.67 9.60
N MET A 245 -6.50 -5.12 9.76
CA MET A 245 -7.57 -5.00 8.77
C MET A 245 -8.44 -3.78 9.07
N PRO A 246 -8.30 -2.67 8.33
CA PRO A 246 -9.05 -1.46 8.61
C PRO A 246 -10.54 -1.60 8.27
N GLN A 247 -11.35 -0.95 9.09
CA GLN A 247 -12.75 -0.63 8.85
C GLN A 247 -12.86 0.67 8.02
N PRO A 248 -14.05 1.02 7.50
CA PRO A 248 -14.21 2.19 6.61
C PRO A 248 -13.77 3.51 7.27
N ASN A 249 -14.03 3.68 8.57
CA ASN A 249 -13.57 4.79 9.38
C ASN A 249 -12.02 4.90 9.43
N GLY A 250 -11.29 3.78 9.36
CA GLY A 250 -9.83 3.77 9.25
C GLY A 250 -9.35 4.46 7.97
N TYR A 251 -9.95 4.13 6.83
CA TYR A 251 -9.60 4.78 5.55
C TYR A 251 -10.01 6.26 5.52
N ARG A 252 -11.17 6.62 6.09
CA ARG A 252 -11.59 8.02 6.25
C ARG A 252 -10.64 8.81 7.15
N LYS A 253 -10.16 8.21 8.24
CA LYS A 253 -9.11 8.77 9.09
C LYS A 253 -7.81 9.00 8.30
N ALA A 254 -7.35 8.00 7.55
CA ALA A 254 -6.17 8.13 6.70
C ALA A 254 -6.33 9.30 5.73
N LEU A 255 -7.46 9.39 5.02
CA LEU A 255 -7.75 10.48 4.08
C LEU A 255 -7.78 11.85 4.73
N ARG A 256 -8.37 11.96 5.93
CA ARG A 256 -8.38 13.21 6.70
C ARG A 256 -6.97 13.73 6.93
N PHE A 257 -6.05 12.86 7.33
CA PHE A 257 -4.68 13.25 7.60
C PHE A 257 -3.85 13.43 6.34
N MET A 258 -4.13 12.70 5.25
CA MET A 258 -3.56 13.01 3.93
C MET A 258 -3.97 14.41 3.45
N ARG A 259 -5.23 14.82 3.65
CA ARG A 259 -5.68 16.19 3.36
C ARG A 259 -5.00 17.24 4.22
N HIS A 260 -4.74 16.95 5.50
CA HIS A 260 -3.94 17.86 6.33
C HIS A 260 -2.51 17.98 5.83
N ALA A 261 -1.88 16.87 5.46
CA ALA A 261 -0.55 16.87 4.88
C ALA A 261 -0.50 17.72 3.60
N ASP A 262 -1.47 17.53 2.70
CA ASP A 262 -1.59 18.33 1.48
C ASP A 262 -1.80 19.83 1.75
N HIS A 263 -2.59 20.16 2.77
CA HIS A 263 -2.86 21.55 3.13
C HIS A 263 -1.62 22.26 3.69
N PHE A 264 -0.86 21.59 4.55
CA PHE A 264 0.32 22.16 5.21
C PHE A 264 1.64 21.92 4.47
N GLY A 265 1.61 21.20 3.34
CA GLY A 265 2.80 20.92 2.54
C GLY A 265 3.69 19.82 3.11
N PHE A 266 3.16 18.92 3.95
CA PHE A 266 3.92 17.78 4.47
C PHE A 266 3.92 16.63 3.45
N PRO A 267 5.09 16.06 3.10
CA PRO A 267 5.15 14.81 2.35
C PRO A 267 4.44 13.68 3.09
N ILE A 268 3.78 12.80 2.35
CA ILE A 268 3.01 11.68 2.91
C ILE A 268 3.81 10.40 2.75
N VAL A 269 3.90 9.61 3.83
CA VAL A 269 4.50 8.27 3.80
C VAL A 269 3.48 7.28 4.29
N THR A 270 3.19 6.27 3.47
CA THR A 270 2.26 5.21 3.82
C THR A 270 2.98 3.89 4.05
N PHE A 271 2.59 3.15 5.09
CA PHE A 271 3.15 1.86 5.45
C PHE A 271 2.10 0.77 5.31
N VAL A 272 2.32 -0.12 4.36
CA VAL A 272 1.36 -1.16 3.98
C VAL A 272 1.71 -2.48 4.68
N ASP A 273 0.82 -2.92 5.56
CA ASP A 273 0.89 -4.22 6.24
C ASP A 273 -0.49 -4.72 6.64
N THR A 274 -1.25 -5.20 5.67
CA THR A 274 -2.61 -5.69 5.87
C THR A 274 -2.88 -6.94 5.05
N PRO A 275 -3.56 -7.96 5.60
CA PRO A 275 -4.04 -9.07 4.79
C PRO A 275 -5.20 -8.63 3.86
N GLY A 276 -5.84 -7.49 4.16
CA GLY A 276 -6.93 -6.89 3.39
C GLY A 276 -7.81 -5.97 4.25
N ALA A 277 -8.74 -5.28 3.60
CA ALA A 277 -9.79 -4.53 4.31
C ALA A 277 -10.69 -5.50 5.11
N PHE A 278 -11.21 -5.05 6.25
CA PHE A 278 -12.09 -5.88 7.05
C PHE A 278 -13.38 -6.21 6.29
N ALA A 279 -13.62 -7.50 6.04
CA ALA A 279 -14.76 -8.00 5.28
C ALA A 279 -15.89 -8.45 6.23
N GLY A 280 -16.46 -7.49 6.97
CA GLY A 280 -17.55 -7.73 7.92
C GLY A 280 -18.83 -6.98 7.55
N LYS A 281 -19.98 -7.50 8.01
CA LYS A 281 -21.31 -6.90 7.74
C LYS A 281 -21.37 -5.41 8.07
N ALA A 282 -20.89 -5.01 9.26
CA ALA A 282 -20.87 -3.62 9.69
C ALA A 282 -19.96 -2.73 8.80
N ALA A 283 -18.88 -3.28 8.26
CA ALA A 283 -18.01 -2.54 7.33
C ALA A 283 -18.71 -2.30 5.99
N GLU A 284 -19.46 -3.27 5.48
CA GLU A 284 -20.28 -3.11 4.28
C GLU A 284 -21.40 -2.08 4.49
N GLU A 285 -22.14 -2.16 5.61
CA GLU A 285 -23.19 -1.19 5.98
C GLU A 285 -22.63 0.25 6.09
N GLN A 286 -21.39 0.40 6.53
CA GLN A 286 -20.69 1.68 6.64
C GLN A 286 -19.95 2.10 5.37
N GLY A 287 -20.04 1.34 4.27
CA GLY A 287 -19.46 1.71 2.97
C GLY A 287 -17.96 1.45 2.83
N GLN A 288 -17.50 0.22 3.08
CA GLN A 288 -16.09 -0.17 2.89
C GLN A 288 -15.59 0.11 1.47
N GLY A 289 -16.37 -0.24 0.45
CA GLY A 289 -16.03 0.05 -0.94
C GLY A 289 -15.96 1.55 -1.26
N GLU A 290 -16.86 2.35 -0.67
CA GLU A 290 -16.86 3.81 -0.82
C GLU A 290 -15.62 4.44 -0.19
N ALA A 291 -15.30 4.07 1.06
CA ALA A 291 -14.16 4.62 1.77
C ALA A 291 -12.83 4.34 1.03
N ILE A 292 -12.68 3.13 0.48
CA ILE A 292 -11.53 2.79 -0.36
C ILE A 292 -11.53 3.63 -1.65
N ALA A 293 -12.64 3.64 -2.39
CA ALA A 293 -12.72 4.33 -3.68
C ALA A 293 -12.47 5.84 -3.57
N VAL A 294 -13.01 6.49 -2.52
CA VAL A 294 -12.77 7.91 -2.25
C VAL A 294 -11.31 8.16 -1.93
N ASN A 295 -10.66 7.31 -1.12
CA ASN A 295 -9.23 7.46 -0.89
C ASN A 295 -8.44 7.41 -2.19
N LEU A 296 -8.67 6.41 -3.05
CA LEU A 296 -7.98 6.28 -4.33
C LEU A 296 -8.15 7.54 -5.19
N ARG A 297 -9.38 8.03 -5.33
CA ARG A 297 -9.69 9.24 -6.10
C ARG A 297 -8.94 10.46 -5.57
N GLU A 298 -9.01 10.71 -4.28
CA GLU A 298 -8.42 11.91 -3.66
C GLU A 298 -6.90 11.85 -3.67
N MET A 299 -6.32 10.65 -3.52
CA MET A 299 -4.87 10.46 -3.56
C MET A 299 -4.24 10.87 -4.90
N PHE A 300 -4.95 10.85 -6.03
CA PHE A 300 -4.44 11.42 -7.28
C PHE A 300 -4.39 12.96 -7.28
N GLY A 301 -5.19 13.61 -6.44
CA GLY A 301 -5.32 15.06 -6.38
C GLY A 301 -4.26 15.78 -5.55
N PHE A 302 -3.58 15.09 -4.61
CA PHE A 302 -2.64 15.71 -3.68
C PHE A 302 -1.39 16.28 -4.36
N ARG A 303 -0.99 17.46 -3.92
CA ARG A 303 0.08 18.33 -4.42
C ARG A 303 1.42 18.00 -3.78
N VAL A 304 1.40 17.38 -2.60
CA VAL A 304 2.58 16.86 -1.89
C VAL A 304 2.97 15.47 -2.41
N PRO A 305 4.26 15.08 -2.33
CA PRO A 305 4.68 13.75 -2.77
C PRO A 305 4.22 12.67 -1.79
N ILE A 306 3.86 11.51 -2.32
CA ILE A 306 3.42 10.34 -1.55
C ILE A 306 4.41 9.20 -1.82
N ILE A 307 4.95 8.61 -0.75
CA ILE A 307 5.80 7.41 -0.82
C ILE A 307 5.07 6.29 -0.06
N SER A 308 4.75 5.20 -0.75
CA SER A 308 4.17 4.00 -0.14
C SER A 308 5.23 2.94 0.04
N LEU A 309 5.35 2.35 1.23
CA LEU A 309 6.26 1.26 1.53
C LEU A 309 5.46 0.06 2.04
N VAL A 310 5.53 -1.05 1.31
CA VAL A 310 4.99 -2.34 1.77
C VAL A 310 5.99 -2.99 2.71
N ILE A 311 5.65 -3.03 3.99
CA ILE A 311 6.53 -3.53 5.05
C ILE A 311 6.20 -4.97 5.45
N GLY A 312 5.03 -5.49 5.11
CA GLY A 312 4.62 -6.86 5.39
C GLY A 312 3.76 -7.41 4.26
N GLU A 313 2.46 -7.50 4.48
CA GLU A 313 1.49 -7.91 3.46
C GLU A 313 0.79 -6.72 2.80
N GLY A 314 0.69 -6.74 1.48
CA GLY A 314 -0.09 -5.80 0.68
C GLY A 314 -1.36 -6.43 0.14
N GLY A 315 -2.35 -6.61 1.00
CA GLY A 315 -3.61 -7.27 0.68
C GLY A 315 -4.62 -6.40 -0.06
N SER A 316 -4.78 -6.66 -1.35
CA SER A 316 -5.92 -6.24 -2.18
C SER A 316 -6.23 -4.73 -2.12
N GLY A 317 -7.51 -4.37 -2.29
CA GLY A 317 -7.99 -2.98 -2.22
C GLY A 317 -7.74 -2.30 -0.87
N GLY A 318 -7.61 -3.06 0.22
CA GLY A 318 -7.30 -2.50 1.53
C GLY A 318 -5.90 -1.90 1.61
N ALA A 319 -4.91 -2.61 1.06
CA ALA A 319 -3.56 -2.07 0.88
C ALA A 319 -3.55 -0.89 -0.12
N LEU A 320 -4.26 -1.04 -1.24
CA LEU A 320 -4.30 -0.03 -2.30
C LEU A 320 -4.93 1.29 -1.83
N ALA A 321 -5.87 1.26 -0.87
CA ALA A 321 -6.55 2.43 -0.32
C ALA A 321 -5.63 3.48 0.32
N ILE A 322 -4.38 3.13 0.63
CA ILE A 322 -3.32 4.07 1.02
C ILE A 322 -2.06 3.92 0.16
N GLY A 323 -2.16 3.20 -0.96
CA GLY A 323 -1.04 2.82 -1.82
C GLY A 323 -0.89 3.64 -3.11
N CYS A 324 -1.81 4.58 -3.40
CA CYS A 324 -1.73 5.45 -4.58
C CYS A 324 -0.61 6.50 -4.45
N ALA A 325 0.64 6.08 -4.66
CA ALA A 325 1.83 6.86 -4.35
C ALA A 325 2.67 7.22 -5.59
N ASN A 326 3.42 8.33 -5.50
CA ASN A 326 4.43 8.72 -6.49
C ASN A 326 5.53 7.65 -6.61
N ARG A 327 5.98 7.12 -5.47
CA ARG A 327 6.87 5.96 -5.40
C ARG A 327 6.28 4.87 -4.52
N SER A 328 6.34 3.63 -5.00
CA SER A 328 5.90 2.42 -4.32
C SER A 328 7.12 1.56 -4.08
N LEU A 329 7.48 1.43 -2.82
CA LEU A 329 8.59 0.65 -2.34
C LEU A 329 8.05 -0.65 -1.72
N ILE A 330 8.84 -1.71 -1.76
CA ILE A 330 8.48 -2.98 -1.12
C ILE A 330 9.71 -3.55 -0.40
N MET A 331 9.55 -4.01 0.83
CA MET A 331 10.64 -4.73 1.49
C MET A 331 10.90 -6.07 0.80
N GLU A 332 12.15 -6.53 0.84
CA GLU A 332 12.59 -7.70 0.06
C GLU A 332 11.71 -8.94 0.22
N HIS A 333 11.27 -9.25 1.43
CA HIS A 333 10.44 -10.42 1.72
C HIS A 333 8.97 -10.09 1.91
N SER A 334 8.55 -8.84 1.68
CA SER A 334 7.14 -8.45 1.62
C SER A 334 6.45 -8.96 0.36
N VAL A 335 5.12 -9.01 0.41
CA VAL A 335 4.27 -9.50 -0.68
C VAL A 335 3.18 -8.49 -1.00
N TYR A 336 2.72 -8.44 -2.25
CA TYR A 336 1.59 -7.61 -2.68
C TYR A 336 0.71 -8.41 -3.64
N TYR A 337 -0.61 -8.41 -3.41
CA TYR A 337 -1.51 -9.28 -4.17
C TYR A 337 -2.93 -8.73 -4.28
N VAL A 338 -3.63 -9.08 -5.37
CA VAL A 338 -5.04 -8.69 -5.59
C VAL A 338 -6.01 -9.46 -4.71
N ALA A 339 -5.69 -10.72 -4.39
CA ALA A 339 -6.46 -11.59 -3.51
C ALA A 339 -5.49 -12.50 -2.77
N SER A 340 -5.83 -12.90 -1.54
CA SER A 340 -4.96 -13.81 -0.80
C SER A 340 -4.81 -15.13 -1.56
N PRO A 341 -3.64 -15.80 -1.48
CA PRO A 341 -3.44 -17.07 -2.16
C PRO A 341 -4.49 -18.13 -1.76
N GLU A 342 -4.95 -18.11 -0.51
CA GLU A 342 -6.00 -18.99 -0.01
C GLU A 342 -7.36 -18.72 -0.66
N ALA A 343 -7.72 -17.45 -0.83
CA ALA A 343 -8.96 -17.06 -1.51
C ALA A 343 -8.90 -17.38 -3.00
N CYS A 344 -7.76 -17.09 -3.65
CA CYS A 344 -7.51 -17.42 -5.05
C CYS A 344 -7.61 -18.94 -5.30
N ALA A 345 -7.01 -19.75 -4.41
CA ALA A 345 -7.09 -21.21 -4.45
C ALA A 345 -8.54 -21.72 -4.33
N ALA A 346 -9.30 -21.18 -3.38
CA ALA A 346 -10.70 -21.53 -3.19
C ALA A 346 -11.58 -21.20 -4.42
N ILE A 347 -11.29 -20.13 -5.14
CA ILE A 347 -12.08 -19.71 -6.31
C ILE A 347 -11.67 -20.49 -7.57
N LEU A 348 -10.39 -20.43 -7.93
CA LEU A 348 -9.91 -20.99 -9.20
C LEU A 348 -9.77 -22.51 -9.17
N TRP A 349 -9.39 -23.06 -8.01
CA TRP A 349 -9.15 -24.49 -7.85
C TRP A 349 -10.19 -25.20 -6.97
N LYS A 350 -11.15 -24.48 -6.38
CA LYS A 350 -12.17 -25.05 -5.49
C LYS A 350 -11.59 -25.85 -4.31
N SER A 351 -10.35 -25.55 -3.92
CA SER A 351 -9.65 -26.19 -2.81
C SER A 351 -8.64 -25.21 -2.21
N ARG A 352 -8.68 -25.06 -0.89
CA ARG A 352 -7.71 -24.23 -0.15
C ARG A 352 -6.32 -24.85 -0.12
N ASP A 353 -6.21 -26.17 -0.28
CA ASP A 353 -4.94 -26.90 -0.26
C ASP A 353 -4.02 -26.51 -1.43
N LYS A 354 -4.58 -25.89 -2.47
CA LYS A 354 -3.82 -25.35 -3.61
C LYS A 354 -3.31 -23.93 -3.41
N ALA A 355 -3.29 -23.42 -2.18
CA ALA A 355 -2.75 -22.09 -1.86
C ALA A 355 -1.29 -21.90 -2.32
N ASN A 356 -0.45 -22.94 -2.21
CA ASN A 356 0.94 -22.88 -2.68
C ASN A 356 1.02 -22.70 -4.20
N THR A 357 0.22 -23.46 -4.95
CA THR A 357 0.10 -23.32 -6.41
C THR A 357 -0.43 -21.93 -6.80
N ALA A 358 -1.42 -21.43 -6.07
CA ALA A 358 -1.95 -20.07 -6.30
C ALA A 358 -0.89 -18.99 -6.03
N THR A 359 -0.08 -19.16 -4.98
CA THR A 359 1.01 -18.23 -4.62
C THR A 359 2.02 -18.09 -5.76
N GLU A 360 2.43 -19.21 -6.36
CA GLU A 360 3.38 -19.22 -7.48
C GLU A 360 2.80 -18.63 -8.78
N ALA A 361 1.50 -18.84 -9.00
CA ALA A 361 0.79 -18.32 -10.17
C ALA A 361 0.54 -16.82 -10.09
N LEU A 362 0.26 -16.29 -8.89
CA LEU A 362 -0.06 -14.88 -8.67
C LEU A 362 1.15 -13.92 -8.76
N LYS A 363 2.38 -14.45 -8.70
CA LYS A 363 3.62 -13.65 -8.81
C LYS A 363 3.66 -12.46 -7.83
N ILE A 364 3.44 -12.77 -6.55
CA ILE A 364 3.22 -11.77 -5.48
C ILE A 364 4.51 -11.22 -4.85
N THR A 365 5.69 -11.67 -5.31
CA THR A 365 6.97 -11.36 -4.66
C THR A 365 7.49 -9.98 -5.08
N SER A 366 8.27 -9.33 -4.22
CA SER A 366 8.95 -8.06 -4.50
C SER A 366 9.67 -8.04 -5.86
N ASN A 367 10.41 -9.11 -6.18
CA ASN A 367 11.13 -9.26 -7.45
C ASN A 367 10.20 -9.34 -8.66
N ASP A 368 9.09 -10.05 -8.56
CA ASP A 368 8.10 -10.14 -9.65
C ASP A 368 7.43 -8.78 -9.88
N LEU A 369 7.03 -8.12 -8.78
CA LEU A 369 6.33 -6.84 -8.82
C LEU A 369 7.22 -5.70 -9.34
N LEU A 370 8.52 -5.74 -9.04
CA LEU A 370 9.52 -4.83 -9.62
C LEU A 370 9.63 -5.04 -11.14
N LYS A 371 9.70 -6.31 -11.60
CA LYS A 371 9.74 -6.63 -13.03
C LYS A 371 8.49 -6.18 -13.78
N PHE A 372 7.33 -6.26 -13.14
CA PHE A 372 6.06 -5.78 -13.71
C PHE A 372 5.92 -4.25 -13.69
N GLY A 373 6.82 -3.53 -13.03
CA GLY A 373 6.73 -2.07 -12.85
C GLY A 373 5.61 -1.63 -11.89
N VAL A 374 5.07 -2.56 -11.09
CA VAL A 374 4.07 -2.25 -10.03
C VAL A 374 4.75 -1.60 -8.83
N MET A 375 5.96 -2.08 -8.49
CA MET A 375 6.83 -1.49 -7.47
C MET A 375 8.03 -0.83 -8.16
N ASP A 376 8.51 0.28 -7.59
CA ASP A 376 9.62 1.07 -8.14
C ASP A 376 10.97 0.64 -7.57
N GLU A 377 11.01 0.18 -6.32
CA GLU A 377 12.24 -0.15 -5.61
C GLU A 377 12.02 -1.24 -4.56
N ILE A 378 13.03 -2.09 -4.38
CA ILE A 378 13.07 -3.09 -3.32
C ILE A 378 13.98 -2.57 -2.20
N VAL A 379 13.44 -2.46 -0.99
CA VAL A 379 14.22 -2.16 0.21
C VAL A 379 14.81 -3.48 0.74
N PRO A 380 16.15 -3.62 0.80
CA PRO A 380 16.77 -4.87 1.23
C PRO A 380 16.44 -5.18 2.69
N GLU A 381 16.37 -6.46 3.02
CA GLU A 381 16.23 -6.93 4.40
C GLU A 381 17.57 -7.48 4.92
N PRO A 382 17.81 -7.45 6.24
CA PRO A 382 18.98 -8.08 6.83
C PRO A 382 18.92 -9.61 6.63
N LEU A 383 20.08 -10.27 6.80
CA LEU A 383 20.18 -11.71 6.65
C LEU A 383 19.30 -12.42 7.70
N GLY A 384 18.23 -13.08 7.24
CA GLY A 384 17.21 -13.64 8.13
C GLY A 384 15.87 -12.90 8.08
N GLY A 385 15.75 -11.85 7.26
CA GLY A 385 14.55 -11.02 7.17
C GLY A 385 14.44 -9.98 8.29
N ALA A 386 13.51 -9.05 8.15
CA ALA A 386 13.43 -7.84 8.99
C ALA A 386 13.27 -8.12 10.50
N HIS A 387 12.68 -9.26 10.87
CA HIS A 387 12.50 -9.69 12.25
C HIS A 387 13.80 -10.19 12.90
N SER A 388 14.81 -10.56 12.11
CA SER A 388 16.10 -11.06 12.61
C SER A 388 17.01 -9.93 13.12
N ASP A 389 16.98 -8.78 12.43
CA ASP A 389 17.69 -7.56 12.83
C ASP A 389 16.84 -6.31 12.49
N PRO A 390 15.89 -5.95 13.38
CA PRO A 390 15.02 -4.79 13.17
C PRO A 390 15.80 -3.48 13.04
N MET A 391 16.91 -3.31 13.78
CA MET A 391 17.66 -2.05 13.80
C MET A 391 18.30 -1.73 12.45
N SER A 392 18.92 -2.73 11.82
CA SER A 392 19.42 -2.58 10.45
C SER A 392 18.27 -2.33 9.46
N SER A 393 17.14 -3.02 9.63
CA SER A 393 15.96 -2.82 8.78
C SER A 393 15.42 -1.39 8.85
N PHE A 394 15.32 -0.80 10.05
CA PHE A 394 14.91 0.60 10.23
C PHE A 394 15.85 1.57 9.53
N THR A 395 17.16 1.29 9.59
CA THR A 395 18.17 2.10 8.90
C THR A 395 17.98 2.05 7.37
N TYR A 396 17.75 0.86 6.80
CA TYR A 396 17.49 0.70 5.36
C TYR A 396 16.20 1.41 4.94
N ILE A 397 15.14 1.29 5.73
CA ILE A 397 13.86 1.98 5.48
C ILE A 397 14.05 3.50 5.50
N LYS A 398 14.72 4.04 6.53
CA LYS A 398 14.99 5.48 6.65
C LYS A 398 15.78 6.00 5.44
N HIS A 399 16.81 5.28 5.02
CA HIS A 399 17.62 5.65 3.87
C HIS A 399 16.81 5.64 2.56
N ALA A 400 16.06 4.58 2.30
CA ALA A 400 15.20 4.47 1.10
C ALA A 400 14.13 5.56 1.06
N LEU A 401 13.54 5.88 2.22
CA LEU A 401 12.56 6.95 2.37
C LEU A 401 13.15 8.30 1.97
N LEU A 402 14.27 8.70 2.59
CA LEU A 402 14.89 10.00 2.35
C LEU A 402 15.42 10.12 0.92
N ALA A 403 16.00 9.05 0.38
CA ALA A 403 16.46 9.00 -1.00
C ALA A 403 15.31 9.24 -2.00
N ASN A 404 14.14 8.63 -1.77
CA ASN A 404 12.98 8.84 -2.62
C ASN A 404 12.33 10.21 -2.41
N TYR A 405 12.28 10.71 -1.18
CA TYR A 405 11.77 12.06 -0.89
C TYR A 405 12.59 13.15 -1.61
N ASN A 406 13.93 13.05 -1.57
CA ASN A 406 14.81 14.06 -2.16
C ASN A 406 14.61 14.25 -3.68
N ARG A 407 14.04 13.26 -4.38
CA ARG A 407 13.69 13.37 -5.81
C ARG A 407 12.55 14.34 -6.08
N TYR A 408 11.68 14.55 -5.09
CA TYR A 408 10.50 15.40 -5.19
C TYR A 408 10.71 16.78 -4.56
N ALA A 409 11.80 16.97 -3.80
CA ALA A 409 12.06 18.22 -3.08
C ALA A 409 12.17 19.45 -4.01
N SER A 410 12.58 19.25 -5.26
CA SER A 410 12.72 20.31 -6.28
C SER A 410 11.58 20.32 -7.32
N MET A 411 10.61 19.42 -7.24
CA MET A 411 9.51 19.33 -8.21
C MET A 411 8.38 20.30 -7.85
N SER A 412 7.69 20.83 -8.86
CA SER A 412 6.49 21.64 -8.63
C SER A 412 5.30 20.75 -8.22
N GLU A 413 4.30 21.33 -7.55
CA GLU A 413 3.05 20.63 -7.18
C GLU A 413 2.37 19.98 -8.40
N LYS A 414 2.46 20.63 -9.56
CA LYS A 414 1.90 20.13 -10.83
C LYS A 414 2.67 18.91 -11.33
N ASP A 415 3.99 18.96 -11.29
CA ASP A 415 4.84 17.84 -11.74
C ASP A 415 4.70 16.63 -10.81
N ILE A 416 4.52 16.85 -9.50
CA ILE A 416 4.26 15.79 -8.52
C ILE A 416 2.95 15.06 -8.85
N LYS A 417 1.89 15.80 -9.19
CA LYS A 417 0.61 15.19 -9.61
C LYS A 417 0.76 14.45 -10.94
N ALA A 418 1.44 15.04 -11.91
CA ALA A 418 1.70 14.44 -13.21
C ALA A 418 2.50 13.12 -13.09
N ASP A 419 3.58 13.09 -12.29
CA ASP A 419 4.36 11.86 -12.03
C ASP A 419 3.49 10.76 -11.43
N ARG A 420 2.62 11.08 -10.45
CA ARG A 420 1.71 10.11 -9.85
C ARG A 420 0.71 9.58 -10.87
N TYR A 421 0.04 10.46 -11.62
CA TYR A 421 -0.92 10.03 -12.64
C TYR A 421 -0.25 9.16 -13.71
N GLY A 422 0.88 9.61 -14.25
CA GLY A 422 1.61 8.90 -15.30
C GLY A 422 2.09 7.52 -14.87
N LYS A 423 2.50 7.35 -13.62
CA LYS A 423 2.84 6.03 -13.07
C LYS A 423 1.66 5.05 -13.15
N PHE A 424 0.50 5.41 -12.63
CA PHE A 424 -0.65 4.51 -12.60
C PHE A 424 -1.27 4.31 -13.98
N ARG A 425 -1.25 5.33 -14.84
CA ARG A 425 -1.85 5.26 -16.18
C ARG A 425 -1.17 4.23 -17.09
N LYS A 426 0.12 3.97 -16.84
CA LYS A 426 0.95 2.96 -17.54
C LYS A 426 0.73 1.52 -17.07
N LEU A 427 0.05 1.31 -15.94
CA LEU A 427 -0.15 -0.04 -15.41
C LEU A 427 -1.20 -0.80 -16.23
N GLY A 428 -0.81 -1.97 -16.72
CA GLY A 428 -1.66 -2.87 -17.50
C GLY A 428 -1.06 -3.16 -18.88
N GLN A 429 -1.17 -4.40 -19.34
CA GLN A 429 -0.81 -4.81 -20.68
C GLN A 429 -2.03 -5.45 -21.34
N PHE A 430 -2.33 -5.03 -22.56
CA PHE A 430 -3.43 -5.54 -23.36
C PHE A 430 -3.02 -5.56 -24.83
N GLU A 431 -3.52 -6.54 -25.59
CA GLU A 431 -3.38 -6.56 -27.04
C GLU A 431 -4.53 -5.77 -27.67
N GLU A 432 -4.20 -4.80 -28.52
CA GLU A 432 -5.21 -4.08 -29.28
C GLU A 432 -5.69 -4.95 -30.45
N HIS A 433 -6.98 -5.30 -30.45
CA HIS A 433 -7.62 -5.96 -31.58
C HIS A 433 -8.56 -4.98 -32.28
N VAL A 434 -8.39 -4.84 -33.60
CA VAL A 434 -9.31 -4.06 -34.43
C VAL A 434 -10.61 -4.86 -34.57
N VAL A 435 -11.68 -4.39 -33.95
CA VAL A 435 -13.02 -4.98 -34.12
C VAL A 435 -13.51 -4.65 -35.53
N VAL A 436 -13.56 -5.66 -36.41
CA VAL A 436 -14.12 -5.54 -37.76
C VAL A 436 -15.60 -5.20 -37.65
N GLY A 437 -16.02 -4.07 -38.23
CA GLY A 437 -17.39 -3.55 -38.13
C GLY A 437 -17.66 -2.65 -36.92
N GLY A 438 -16.68 -2.42 -36.04
CA GLY A 438 -16.79 -1.38 -35.02
C GLY A 438 -16.62 0.01 -35.62
N ALA A 439 -17.42 0.97 -35.20
CA ALA A 439 -17.32 2.40 -35.57
C ALA A 439 -16.07 3.08 -34.95
N TRP A 440 -14.95 2.36 -34.78
CA TRP A 440 -13.74 2.86 -34.15
C TRP A 440 -13.09 3.99 -34.96
N ARG A 441 -13.26 4.00 -36.29
CA ARG A 441 -12.80 5.09 -37.17
C ARG A 441 -13.62 6.36 -36.94
N GLU A 442 -14.95 6.25 -36.96
CA GLU A 442 -15.85 7.36 -36.70
C GLU A 442 -15.66 7.92 -35.28
N THR A 443 -15.62 7.08 -34.26
CA THR A 443 -15.37 7.53 -32.87
C THR A 443 -13.97 8.13 -32.67
N ARG A 444 -12.95 7.66 -33.41
CA ARG A 444 -11.60 8.27 -33.36
C ARG A 444 -11.57 9.62 -34.09
N GLU A 445 -12.28 9.75 -35.21
CA GLU A 445 -12.44 11.02 -35.92
C GLU A 445 -13.29 12.02 -35.13
N GLU A 446 -14.35 11.57 -34.44
CA GLU A 446 -15.16 12.38 -33.53
C GLU A 446 -14.34 12.87 -32.34
N ARG A 447 -13.50 12.01 -31.73
CA ARG A 447 -12.56 12.44 -30.70
C ARG A 447 -11.55 13.45 -31.22
N ALA A 448 -10.98 13.24 -32.40
CA ALA A 448 -10.05 14.19 -33.01
C ALA A 448 -10.71 15.56 -33.32
N LYS A 449 -12.03 15.58 -33.55
CA LYS A 449 -12.83 16.80 -33.75
C LYS A 449 -13.35 17.40 -32.44
N ALA A 450 -13.29 16.68 -31.32
CA ALA A 450 -13.75 17.16 -30.02
C ALA A 450 -12.82 18.26 -29.51
N VAL A 451 -13.40 19.29 -28.87
CA VAL A 451 -12.64 20.40 -28.27
C VAL A 451 -11.71 19.82 -27.20
N GLY A 452 -10.40 19.99 -27.39
CA GLY A 452 -9.35 19.45 -26.52
C GLY A 452 -7.96 19.84 -27.02
N ALA A 453 -6.92 19.50 -26.28
CA ALA A 453 -5.54 19.67 -26.71
C ALA A 453 -5.01 18.42 -27.42
N HIS A 454 -3.91 18.55 -28.15
CA HIS A 454 -3.26 17.42 -28.80
C HIS A 454 -1.79 17.38 -28.39
N THR A 455 -1.27 16.18 -28.22
CA THR A 455 0.17 15.98 -28.10
C THR A 455 0.87 16.28 -29.42
N THR A 456 2.19 16.46 -29.38
CA THR A 456 3.09 16.63 -30.52
C THR A 456 3.01 15.42 -31.46
N ALA A 457 2.69 14.23 -30.92
CA ALA A 457 2.41 13.01 -31.67
C ALA A 457 0.97 12.92 -32.23
N GLY A 458 0.14 13.96 -32.03
CA GLY A 458 -1.24 14.04 -32.51
C GLY A 458 -2.26 13.23 -31.70
N THR A 459 -1.92 12.80 -30.48
CA THR A 459 -2.87 12.13 -29.58
C THR A 459 -3.77 13.16 -28.92
N TRP A 460 -5.09 12.99 -29.03
CA TRP A 460 -6.07 13.87 -28.40
C TRP A 460 -6.04 13.73 -26.86
N ALA A 461 -6.17 14.86 -26.17
CA ALA A 461 -6.28 14.98 -24.72
C ALA A 461 -7.36 16.02 -24.38
N ALA A 462 -8.01 15.89 -23.22
CA ALA A 462 -9.11 16.77 -22.83
C ALA A 462 -8.64 18.23 -22.60
N ASP A 463 -7.41 18.42 -22.11
CA ASP A 463 -6.78 19.72 -21.91
C ASP A 463 -5.26 19.69 -22.19
N GLU A 464 -4.62 20.87 -22.24
CA GLU A 464 -3.18 20.99 -22.50
C GLU A 464 -2.31 20.32 -21.44
N ASP A 465 -2.82 20.15 -20.23
CA ASP A 465 -2.09 19.54 -19.12
C ASP A 465 -2.08 18.02 -19.26
N GLU A 466 -3.20 17.43 -19.66
CA GLU A 466 -3.30 16.02 -20.04
C GLU A 466 -2.46 15.73 -21.28
N ALA A 467 -2.44 16.62 -22.28
CA ALA A 467 -1.55 16.47 -23.44
C ALA A 467 -0.07 16.39 -23.02
N LYS A 468 0.40 17.31 -22.17
CA LYS A 468 1.78 17.29 -21.63
C LYS A 468 2.08 16.03 -20.82
N ILE A 469 1.10 15.54 -20.06
CA ILE A 469 1.23 14.28 -19.31
C ILE A 469 1.37 13.10 -20.28
N VAL A 470 0.57 13.04 -21.34
CA VAL A 470 0.63 11.98 -22.35
C VAL A 470 1.98 12.00 -23.08
N GLU A 471 2.54 13.19 -23.36
CA GLU A 471 3.90 13.32 -23.93
C GLU A 471 4.97 12.84 -22.95
N MET A 472 4.94 13.29 -21.69
CA MET A 472 5.87 12.81 -20.65
C MET A 472 5.81 11.29 -20.48
N ILE A 473 4.62 10.69 -20.63
CA ILE A 473 4.42 9.24 -20.59
C ILE A 473 5.08 8.59 -21.81
N ALA A 474 4.85 9.11 -23.02
CA ALA A 474 5.39 8.60 -24.28
C ALA A 474 6.92 8.66 -24.34
N ASP A 475 7.53 9.80 -23.98
CA ASP A 475 9.00 9.96 -23.97
C ASP A 475 9.70 8.95 -23.04
N ARG A 476 9.06 8.64 -21.90
CA ARG A 476 9.59 7.65 -20.96
C ARG A 476 9.43 6.22 -21.49
N ASP A 477 8.36 5.93 -22.23
CA ASP A 477 8.15 4.64 -22.88
C ASP A 477 9.15 4.42 -24.03
N GLU A 478 9.55 5.47 -24.75
CA GLU A 478 10.67 5.42 -25.71
C GLU A 478 12.00 5.12 -25.01
N SER A 479 12.26 5.71 -23.83
CA SER A 479 13.45 5.36 -23.03
C SER A 479 13.41 3.90 -22.55
N TRP A 480 12.22 3.38 -22.22
CA TRP A 480 12.02 2.02 -21.75
C TRP A 480 12.14 1.00 -22.89
N THR A 481 11.54 1.27 -24.05
CA THR A 481 11.71 0.45 -25.26
C THR A 481 13.14 0.49 -25.78
N SER A 482 13.84 1.62 -25.70
CA SER A 482 15.28 1.70 -25.95
C SER A 482 16.08 0.80 -24.98
N SER A 483 15.71 0.74 -23.71
CA SER A 483 16.32 -0.16 -22.71
C SER A 483 16.04 -1.66 -22.94
N LEU A 484 15.00 -1.98 -23.73
CA LEU A 484 14.62 -3.32 -24.16
C LEU A 484 15.17 -3.68 -25.55
N SER A 485 15.61 -2.70 -26.33
CA SER A 485 16.24 -2.93 -27.63
C SER A 485 17.52 -3.78 -27.45
N GLY A 486 17.59 -4.91 -28.15
CA GLY A 486 18.63 -5.93 -27.96
C GLY A 486 18.31 -7.03 -26.93
N LYS A 487 17.20 -6.95 -26.20
CA LYS A 487 16.64 -8.04 -25.35
C LYS A 487 15.42 -8.72 -26.00
N GLU A 488 15.39 -8.76 -27.34
CA GLU A 488 14.29 -9.30 -28.16
C GLU A 488 13.96 -10.77 -27.89
N GLN A 489 14.84 -11.49 -27.21
CA GLN A 489 14.63 -12.88 -26.79
C GLN A 489 13.45 -13.04 -25.82
N TRP A 490 12.99 -11.95 -25.20
CA TRP A 490 11.83 -11.93 -24.28
C TRP A 490 10.50 -11.70 -24.99
N LEU A 491 10.52 -11.06 -26.16
CA LEU A 491 9.32 -10.76 -26.97
C LEU A 491 8.98 -11.89 -27.93
N ARG A 492 9.95 -12.74 -28.28
CA ARG A 492 9.70 -13.96 -29.05
C ARG A 492 9.36 -15.09 -28.09
N ALA A 493 8.13 -15.59 -28.16
CA ALA A 493 7.80 -16.90 -27.62
C ALA A 493 8.86 -17.91 -28.10
N PRO A 494 9.37 -18.82 -27.25
CA PRO A 494 10.35 -19.80 -27.69
C PRO A 494 9.76 -20.60 -28.85
N ALA A 495 10.46 -20.63 -29.98
CA ALA A 495 10.10 -21.48 -31.11
C ALA A 495 10.26 -22.94 -30.65
N SER A 496 9.15 -23.57 -30.25
CA SER A 496 9.13 -25.01 -29.98
C SER A 496 8.97 -25.75 -31.30
N ASP A 497 10.01 -26.47 -31.70
CA ASP A 497 9.91 -27.48 -32.75
C ASP A 497 8.91 -28.57 -32.33
N HIS A 498 8.02 -28.89 -33.26
CA HIS A 498 7.21 -30.10 -33.31
C HIS A 498 6.36 -30.48 -32.08
N GLY A 499 5.06 -30.23 -32.20
CA GLY A 499 4.04 -31.26 -31.96
C GLY A 499 3.77 -31.67 -30.52
N MET A 500 3.34 -30.74 -29.66
CA MET A 500 2.36 -31.01 -28.60
C MET A 500 1.93 -29.69 -27.93
N LEU A 501 0.65 -29.62 -27.56
CA LEU A 501 -0.01 -28.63 -26.68
C LEU A 501 -0.53 -27.33 -27.33
N ARG A 502 -1.67 -27.45 -28.04
CA ARG A 502 -2.77 -26.52 -27.79
C ARG A 502 -3.25 -26.77 -26.35
N SER A 503 -3.36 -25.71 -25.57
CA SER A 503 -3.71 -25.66 -24.14
C SER A 503 -4.69 -26.77 -23.68
N GLY A 504 -4.21 -27.68 -22.82
CA GLY A 504 -5.02 -28.73 -22.21
C GLY A 504 -6.23 -28.23 -21.42
N MET A 505 -6.30 -26.94 -21.08
CA MET A 505 -7.44 -26.32 -20.38
C MET A 505 -8.68 -26.15 -21.27
N LEU A 506 -8.52 -25.84 -22.56
CA LEU A 506 -9.66 -25.71 -23.48
C LEU A 506 -10.25 -27.08 -23.84
N GLN A 507 -9.39 -28.09 -24.07
CA GLN A 507 -9.82 -29.47 -24.27
C GLN A 507 -10.45 -30.09 -23.02
N LEU A 508 -9.94 -29.77 -21.82
CA LEU A 508 -10.56 -30.22 -20.57
C LEU A 508 -11.92 -29.55 -20.35
N ALA A 509 -12.07 -28.27 -20.71
CA ALA A 509 -13.35 -27.58 -20.64
C ALA A 509 -14.38 -28.14 -21.63
N GLU A 510 -13.97 -28.53 -22.84
CA GLU A 510 -14.81 -29.21 -23.83
C GLU A 510 -15.18 -30.62 -23.38
N LYS A 511 -14.23 -31.39 -22.85
CA LYS A 511 -14.47 -32.75 -22.34
C LYS A 511 -15.43 -32.76 -21.14
N LEU A 512 -15.28 -31.79 -20.23
CA LEU A 512 -16.19 -31.60 -19.09
C LEU A 512 -17.58 -31.09 -19.53
N ARG A 513 -17.68 -30.35 -20.64
CA ARG A 513 -18.97 -29.98 -21.25
C ARG A 513 -19.65 -31.19 -21.91
N ALA A 514 -18.90 -32.01 -22.64
CA ALA A 514 -19.40 -33.24 -23.27
C ALA A 514 -19.87 -34.29 -22.24
N GLU A 515 -19.13 -34.46 -21.14
CA GLU A 515 -19.53 -35.37 -20.04
C GLU A 515 -20.78 -34.88 -19.28
N ARG A 516 -20.99 -33.57 -19.18
CA ARG A 516 -22.21 -32.98 -18.61
C ARG A 516 -23.43 -33.21 -19.50
N GLN A 517 -23.26 -33.12 -20.82
CA GLN A 517 -24.33 -33.41 -21.79
C GLN A 517 -24.63 -34.91 -21.89
N GLY A 518 -23.63 -35.79 -21.76
CA GLY A 518 -23.84 -37.24 -21.73
C GLY A 518 -24.57 -37.74 -20.47
N LYS A 519 -24.36 -37.10 -19.32
CA LYS A 519 -25.01 -37.48 -18.05
C LYS A 519 -26.47 -37.02 -17.95
N SER A 520 -26.90 -35.98 -18.68
CA SER A 520 -28.33 -35.65 -18.78
C SER A 520 -29.11 -36.64 -19.65
N SER A 521 -28.43 -37.36 -20.57
CA SER A 521 -29.06 -38.35 -21.45
C SER A 521 -29.17 -39.76 -20.87
N GLN A 522 -28.60 -40.03 -19.68
CA GLN A 522 -28.63 -41.36 -19.04
C GLN A 522 -29.56 -41.45 -17.80
N LYS A 523 -30.17 -40.35 -17.35
CA LYS A 523 -31.20 -40.37 -16.29
C LYS A 523 -32.59 -40.40 -16.92
N GLY A 524 -32.96 -41.54 -17.51
CA GLY A 524 -34.28 -41.72 -18.11
C GLY A 524 -34.42 -43.06 -18.81
N ARG A 525 -34.18 -44.18 -18.10
CA ARG A 525 -34.56 -45.51 -18.57
C ARG A 525 -34.80 -46.45 -17.39
N SER A 526 -36.07 -46.65 -17.06
CA SER A 526 -36.58 -47.82 -16.35
C SER A 526 -37.29 -48.72 -17.38
N PRO A 527 -37.29 -50.05 -17.26
CA PRO A 527 -37.80 -50.94 -18.30
C PRO A 527 -39.29 -51.28 -18.10
N GLY A 528 -40.08 -51.30 -19.18
CA GLY A 528 -41.37 -51.99 -19.17
C GLY A 528 -42.42 -51.53 -20.20
N VAL A 529 -42.68 -52.43 -21.16
CA VAL A 529 -43.98 -52.82 -21.76
C VAL A 529 -44.55 -51.98 -22.93
N ASP A 530 -45.05 -52.74 -23.91
CA ASP A 530 -45.51 -52.44 -25.27
C ASP A 530 -46.66 -51.44 -25.43
N GLY A 531 -46.74 -50.80 -26.61
CA GLY A 531 -47.96 -50.11 -27.07
C GLY A 531 -47.72 -49.17 -28.27
N GLN A 532 -48.58 -49.30 -29.29
CA GLN A 532 -48.53 -48.67 -30.62
C GLN A 532 -48.80 -47.14 -30.66
N ALA A 533 -48.45 -46.58 -31.82
CA ALA A 533 -49.11 -45.49 -32.57
C ALA A 533 -48.49 -44.07 -32.57
N SER A 534 -48.45 -43.52 -33.80
CA SER A 534 -48.03 -42.18 -34.23
C SER A 534 -49.10 -41.09 -33.93
N PRO A 535 -49.00 -39.86 -34.50
CA PRO A 535 -48.32 -38.67 -33.98
C PRO A 535 -49.32 -37.53 -33.64
N GLU A 536 -48.88 -36.45 -32.95
CA GLU A 536 -49.28 -35.04 -33.19
C GLU A 536 -49.01 -34.07 -32.01
N SER A 537 -48.47 -32.89 -32.38
CA SER A 537 -48.68 -31.53 -31.82
C SER A 537 -48.47 -31.19 -30.33
N SER A 538 -47.64 -30.18 -30.07
CA SER A 538 -47.81 -29.07 -29.08
C SER A 538 -46.51 -28.25 -29.02
N SER A 539 -46.49 -26.99 -29.42
CA SER A 539 -46.94 -25.78 -28.70
C SER A 539 -46.12 -25.44 -27.45
N SER A 540 -45.54 -24.26 -27.51
CA SER A 540 -44.73 -23.53 -26.53
C SER A 540 -45.40 -23.29 -25.16
N SER A 541 -44.65 -23.47 -24.08
CA SER A 541 -44.79 -22.69 -22.84
C SER A 541 -43.52 -22.72 -21.98
N SER A 542 -43.25 -21.59 -21.33
CA SER A 542 -42.06 -21.24 -20.52
C SER A 542 -42.15 -21.73 -19.07
N PRO A 543 -41.02 -21.96 -18.36
CA PRO A 543 -41.02 -22.42 -16.97
C PRO A 543 -41.09 -21.25 -15.97
N LEU A 544 -42.26 -20.97 -15.41
CA LEU A 544 -42.44 -20.04 -14.28
C LEU A 544 -43.25 -20.62 -13.09
N GLU A 545 -43.64 -21.90 -13.10
CA GLU A 545 -44.46 -22.49 -12.03
C GLU A 545 -43.68 -23.25 -10.94
N GLY A 546 -42.35 -23.36 -11.06
CA GLY A 546 -41.52 -24.07 -10.07
C GLY A 546 -41.17 -23.30 -8.78
N ILE A 547 -41.53 -22.01 -8.69
CA ILE A 547 -41.06 -21.13 -7.59
C ILE A 547 -42.11 -20.97 -6.47
N VAL A 548 -43.37 -21.32 -6.72
CA VAL A 548 -44.45 -21.15 -5.72
C VAL A 548 -44.47 -22.28 -4.68
N GLY A 549 -44.14 -23.52 -5.07
CA GLY A 549 -44.18 -24.67 -4.15
C GLY A 549 -43.08 -24.69 -3.07
N VAL A 550 -41.91 -24.12 -3.36
CA VAL A 550 -40.76 -24.12 -2.42
C VAL A 550 -40.95 -23.09 -1.30
N LYS A 551 -41.68 -22.00 -1.57
CA LYS A 551 -41.96 -20.96 -0.58
C LYS A 551 -42.96 -21.43 0.47
N GLN A 552 -43.95 -22.23 0.06
CA GLN A 552 -44.99 -22.77 0.93
C GLN A 552 -44.45 -23.85 1.89
N GLN A 553 -43.48 -24.66 1.45
CA GLN A 553 -42.80 -25.64 2.31
C GLN A 553 -41.84 -25.01 3.34
N LEU A 554 -41.27 -23.83 3.04
CA LEU A 554 -40.41 -23.09 3.98
C LEU A 554 -41.21 -22.41 5.09
N GLU A 555 -42.38 -21.86 4.78
CA GLU A 555 -43.28 -21.24 5.76
C GLU A 555 -43.90 -22.26 6.73
N GLU A 556 -44.19 -23.49 6.27
CA GLU A 556 -44.66 -24.58 7.15
C GLU A 556 -43.57 -25.06 8.14
N LEU A 557 -42.31 -25.14 7.70
CA LEU A 557 -41.17 -25.56 8.52
C LEU A 557 -40.77 -24.51 9.57
N GLU A 558 -40.91 -23.21 9.26
CA GLU A 558 -40.69 -22.13 10.23
C GLU A 558 -41.77 -22.09 11.31
N SER A 559 -43.03 -22.43 10.97
CA SER A 559 -44.12 -22.51 11.96
C SER A 559 -43.93 -23.68 12.95
N GLN A 560 -43.35 -24.80 12.50
CA GLN A 560 -43.07 -25.96 13.34
C GLN A 560 -41.87 -25.75 14.27
N ALA A 561 -40.88 -24.93 13.86
CA ALA A 561 -39.73 -24.60 14.69
C ALA A 561 -40.05 -23.61 15.82
N SER A 562 -41.12 -22.80 15.70
CA SER A 562 -41.51 -21.82 16.72
C SER A 562 -42.26 -22.42 17.93
N ASN A 563 -42.72 -23.68 17.84
CA ASN A 563 -43.53 -24.31 18.89
C ASN A 563 -42.77 -25.23 19.86
N ASN A 564 -41.49 -25.54 19.60
CA ASN A 564 -40.69 -26.39 20.48
C ASN A 564 -39.53 -25.59 21.10
N GLY A 565 -39.77 -25.08 22.31
CA GLY A 565 -38.77 -24.39 23.11
C GLY A 565 -37.63 -25.31 23.58
N ALA A 566 -36.43 -24.74 23.55
CA ALA A 566 -35.17 -25.21 24.16
C ALA A 566 -34.43 -26.37 23.46
N MET A 567 -33.38 -26.04 22.69
CA MET A 567 -32.21 -26.90 22.48
C MET A 567 -30.92 -26.06 22.28
N PRO A 568 -29.73 -26.55 22.71
CA PRO A 568 -28.50 -25.76 22.83
C PRO A 568 -27.75 -25.48 21.52
N GLU A 569 -26.98 -24.40 21.54
CA GLU A 569 -26.34 -23.67 20.43
C GLU A 569 -25.23 -24.39 19.62
N HIS A 570 -25.08 -25.72 19.71
CA HIS A 570 -24.00 -26.43 19.00
C HIS A 570 -24.38 -27.09 17.67
N THR A 571 -25.61 -26.89 17.19
CA THR A 571 -26.14 -27.58 16.00
C THR A 571 -26.74 -26.61 14.95
N ARG A 572 -26.08 -25.46 14.74
CA ARG A 572 -26.36 -24.54 13.62
C ARG A 572 -25.09 -24.32 12.78
N ARG A 573 -24.63 -25.38 12.11
CA ARG A 573 -23.70 -25.26 10.97
C ARG A 573 -24.24 -26.00 9.77
#